data_AF-A0A833TVY2-F1
#
_entry.id   AF-A0A833TVY2-F1
#
_cell.length_a   1.000
_cell.length_b   1.000
_cell.length_c   1.000
_cell.angle_alpha   90.00
_cell.angle_beta   90.00
_cell.angle_gamma   90.00
#
_symmetry.space_group_name_H-M   'P 1'
#
loop_
_entity.id
_entity.type
_entity.pdbx_description
1 polymer ?
#
loop_
_entity_poly.entity_id
_entity_poly.type
_entity_poly.pdbx_seq_one_letter_code
_entity_poly.pdbx_strand_id
1 'polypeptide(L)'
;MVRAWWSSYQFIGIPSFVLAGKLKALKQDLKKLNLEVCGHIDDQKSTLLEELQELEGKEILGDNSGEVLLRKGTIVANLDRILLSEEILWRQKSKTLWLKEDDKCKKFFHKVANSHRHNNAIESLHSGSQVLSFPPELENHIVHYYETFLSETVSWRLKLDALSFEAIDSQTVSVLDRPFDEEEIYK
;
A
#
# COMPACT_ATOMS: atom_id res chain seq x y z
N MET A 1 -10.01 -9.63 9.20
CA MET A 1 -10.50 -9.09 7.91
C MET A 1 -9.79 -9.72 6.72
N VAL A 2 -8.47 -9.49 6.55
CA VAL A 2 -7.69 -10.03 5.41
C VAL A 2 -7.77 -11.55 5.26
N ARG A 3 -7.70 -12.31 6.36
CA ARG A 3 -7.88 -13.78 6.33
C ARG A 3 -9.24 -14.21 5.76
N ALA A 4 -10.31 -13.48 6.07
CA ALA A 4 -11.65 -13.80 5.57
C ALA A 4 -11.75 -13.55 4.06
N TRP A 5 -11.19 -12.43 3.58
CA TRP A 5 -11.09 -12.15 2.15
C TRP A 5 -10.29 -13.22 1.42
N TRP A 6 -9.10 -13.57 1.94
CA TRP A 6 -8.24 -14.59 1.36
C TRP A 6 -8.91 -15.96 1.20
N SER A 7 -9.71 -16.36 2.19
CA SER A 7 -10.48 -17.60 2.18
C SER A 7 -11.70 -17.54 1.25
N SER A 8 -12.27 -16.36 1.01
CA SER A 8 -13.42 -16.18 0.12
C SER A 8 -13.08 -16.23 -1.37
N TYR A 9 -11.82 -15.93 -1.75
CA TYR A 9 -11.42 -15.94 -3.15
C TYR A 9 -11.29 -17.36 -3.70
N GLN A 10 -12.02 -17.65 -4.77
CA GLN A 10 -11.99 -18.92 -5.47
C GLN A 10 -11.52 -18.70 -6.91
N PHE A 11 -10.42 -19.37 -7.27
CA PHE A 11 -9.86 -19.37 -8.61
C PHE A 11 -9.58 -20.82 -9.01
N ILE A 12 -9.84 -21.16 -10.27
CA ILE A 12 -9.62 -22.49 -10.81
C ILE A 12 -8.42 -22.41 -11.76
N GLY A 13 -7.46 -23.32 -11.59
CA GLY A 13 -6.26 -23.41 -12.42
C GLY A 13 -5.05 -23.92 -11.64
N ILE A 14 -3.87 -23.77 -12.24
CA ILE A 14 -2.58 -24.15 -11.65
C ILE A 14 -2.37 -23.34 -10.35
N PRO A 15 -1.74 -23.91 -9.30
CA PRO A 15 -1.53 -23.20 -8.02
C PRO A 15 -0.90 -21.81 -8.15
N SER A 16 0.02 -21.62 -9.10
CA SER A 16 0.63 -20.31 -9.40
C SER A 16 -0.39 -19.29 -9.92
N PHE A 17 -1.31 -19.71 -10.78
CA PHE A 17 -2.40 -18.89 -11.28
C PHE A 17 -3.42 -18.56 -10.18
N VAL A 18 -3.77 -19.53 -9.35
CA VAL A 18 -4.67 -19.34 -8.20
C VAL A 18 -4.06 -18.31 -7.23
N LEU A 19 -2.78 -18.44 -6.90
CA LEU A 19 -2.08 -17.50 -6.02
C LEU A 19 -2.06 -16.09 -6.64
N ALA A 20 -1.69 -15.96 -7.91
CA ALA A 20 -1.66 -14.68 -8.60
C ALA A 20 -3.05 -14.01 -8.64
N GLY A 21 -4.10 -14.80 -8.90
CA GLY A 21 -5.49 -14.35 -8.86
C GLY A 21 -5.91 -13.84 -7.48
N LYS A 22 -5.61 -14.61 -6.43
CA LYS A 22 -5.88 -14.22 -5.03
C LYS A 22 -5.17 -12.93 -4.64
N LEU A 23 -3.89 -12.79 -4.99
CA LEU A 23 -3.13 -11.56 -4.74
C LEU A 23 -3.71 -10.36 -5.50
N LYS A 24 -4.16 -10.56 -6.75
CA LYS A 24 -4.79 -9.50 -7.54
C LYS A 24 -6.12 -9.04 -6.94
N ALA A 25 -6.95 -9.96 -6.47
CA ALA A 25 -8.20 -9.65 -5.78
C ALA A 25 -7.93 -8.93 -4.45
N LEU A 26 -7.02 -9.46 -3.63
CA LEU A 26 -6.64 -8.87 -2.36
C LEU A 26 -6.12 -7.44 -2.52
N LYS A 27 -5.32 -7.18 -3.55
CA LYS A 27 -4.83 -5.83 -3.88
C LYS A 27 -5.98 -4.83 -4.09
N GLN A 28 -7.07 -5.24 -4.73
CA GLN A 28 -8.23 -4.35 -4.96
C GLN A 28 -8.97 -4.06 -3.66
N ASP A 29 -9.20 -5.08 -2.84
CA ASP A 29 -9.88 -4.89 -1.55
C ASP A 29 -9.04 -4.06 -0.57
N LEU A 30 -7.72 -4.24 -0.56
CA LEU A 30 -6.81 -3.38 0.20
C LEU A 30 -6.80 -1.93 -0.30
N LYS A 31 -6.91 -1.72 -1.61
CA LYS A 31 -7.04 -0.36 -2.17
C LYS A 31 -8.33 0.31 -1.71
N LYS A 32 -9.45 -0.43 -1.77
CA LYS A 32 -10.75 0.06 -1.31
C LYS A 32 -10.72 0.40 0.18
N LEU A 33 -10.17 -0.50 1.00
CA LEU A 33 -9.98 -0.27 2.43
C LEU A 33 -9.09 0.95 2.69
N ASN A 34 -8.00 1.11 1.94
CA ASN A 34 -7.14 2.28 2.07
C ASN A 34 -7.85 3.58 1.67
N LEU A 35 -8.73 3.56 0.67
CA LEU A 35 -9.54 4.73 0.31
C LEU A 35 -10.55 5.06 1.43
N GLU A 36 -11.23 4.05 1.97
CA GLU A 36 -12.21 4.22 3.04
C GLU A 36 -11.56 4.69 4.35
N VAL A 37 -10.37 4.20 4.69
CA VAL A 37 -9.70 4.50 5.96
C VAL A 37 -8.79 5.73 5.87
N CYS A 38 -7.98 5.85 4.80
CA CYS A 38 -7.02 6.94 4.64
C CYS A 38 -7.50 8.06 3.70
N GLY A 39 -8.43 7.80 2.78
CA GLY A 39 -8.94 8.82 1.86
C GLY A 39 -9.70 9.94 2.57
N HIS A 40 -10.37 9.63 3.68
CA HIS A 40 -11.10 10.59 4.49
C HIS A 40 -10.20 11.38 5.46
N ILE A 41 -8.87 11.17 5.49
CA ILE A 41 -8.00 11.85 6.45
C ILE A 41 -7.98 13.36 6.21
N ASP A 42 -7.89 13.79 4.95
CA ASP A 42 -7.88 15.21 4.60
C ASP A 42 -9.26 15.86 4.87
N ASP A 43 -10.35 15.17 4.54
CA ASP A 43 -11.72 15.63 4.81
C ASP A 43 -11.99 15.73 6.32
N GLN A 44 -11.66 14.68 7.09
CA GLN A 44 -11.81 14.66 8.55
C GLN A 44 -11.00 15.79 9.20
N LYS A 45 -9.81 16.06 8.69
CA LYS A 45 -8.96 17.15 9.17
C LYS A 45 -9.57 18.52 8.85
N SER A 46 -10.13 18.72 7.65
CA SER A 46 -10.83 19.96 7.31
C SER A 46 -12.01 20.20 8.24
N THR A 47 -12.86 19.18 8.42
CA THR A 47 -14.04 19.27 9.30
C THR A 47 -13.65 19.58 10.75
N LEU A 48 -12.60 18.93 11.29
CA LEU A 48 -12.13 19.18 12.65
C LEU A 48 -11.51 20.59 12.81
N LEU A 49 -10.85 21.11 11.79
CA LEU A 49 -10.31 22.47 11.79
C LEU A 49 -11.42 23.52 11.71
N GLU A 50 -12.44 23.28 10.89
CA GLU A 50 -13.63 24.13 10.82
C GLU A 50 -14.38 24.16 12.16
N GLU A 51 -14.61 22.99 12.78
CA GLU A 51 -15.23 22.90 14.11
C GLU A 51 -14.40 23.62 15.18
N LEU A 52 -13.06 23.50 15.14
CA LEU A 52 -12.18 24.21 16.05
C LEU A 52 -12.28 25.73 15.87
N GLN A 53 -12.28 26.21 14.62
CA GLN A 53 -12.40 27.62 14.29
C GLN A 53 -13.74 28.22 14.75
N GLU A 54 -14.84 27.47 14.64
CA GLU A 54 -16.14 27.87 15.17
C GLU A 54 -16.14 28.00 16.70
N LEU A 55 -15.52 27.05 17.40
CA LEU A 55 -15.41 27.08 18.86
C LEU A 55 -14.47 28.19 19.36
N GLU A 56 -13.42 28.52 18.61
CA GLU A 56 -12.57 29.70 18.86
C GLU A 56 -13.34 31.01 18.64
N GLY A 57 -14.18 31.09 17.60
CA GLY A 57 -15.06 32.24 17.37
C GLY A 57 -16.07 32.46 18.50
N LYS A 58 -16.65 31.38 19.06
CA LYS A 58 -17.59 31.44 20.19
C LYS A 58 -16.91 31.87 21.50
N GLU A 59 -15.66 31.48 21.70
CA GLU A 59 -14.86 31.89 22.86
C GLU A 59 -14.57 33.40 22.86
N ILE A 60 -14.29 33.98 21.69
CA ILE A 60 -14.09 35.43 21.52
C ILE A 60 -15.38 36.21 21.86
N LEU A 61 -16.55 35.60 21.65
CA LEU A 61 -17.86 36.15 22.03
C LEU A 61 -18.21 35.95 23.51
N GLY A 62 -17.32 35.35 24.31
CA GLY A 62 -17.45 35.22 25.76
C GLY A 62 -18.04 33.89 26.25
N ASP A 63 -18.30 32.92 25.37
CA ASP A 63 -18.77 31.60 25.77
C ASP A 63 -17.58 30.69 26.14
N ASN A 64 -17.26 30.68 27.43
CA ASN A 64 -16.18 29.90 28.04
C ASN A 64 -16.72 28.75 28.91
N SER A 65 -17.82 28.12 28.47
CA SER A 65 -18.37 26.96 29.14
C SER A 65 -17.34 25.82 29.21
N GLY A 66 -17.31 25.09 30.34
CA GLY A 66 -16.43 23.93 30.52
C GLY A 66 -16.65 22.83 29.46
N GLU A 67 -17.85 22.76 28.87
CA GLU A 67 -18.18 21.86 27.77
C GLU A 67 -17.43 22.23 26.47
N VAL A 68 -17.28 23.52 26.18
CA VAL A 68 -16.53 24.04 25.03
C VAL A 68 -15.05 23.68 25.15
N LEU A 69 -14.47 23.86 26.34
CA LEU A 69 -13.08 23.48 26.62
C LEU A 69 -12.84 21.96 26.46
N LEU A 70 -13.76 21.13 26.96
CA LEU A 70 -13.67 19.67 26.84
C LEU A 70 -13.79 19.20 25.39
N ARG A 71 -14.69 19.84 24.62
CA ARG A 71 -14.86 19.59 23.19
C ARG A 71 -13.62 19.98 22.40
N LYS A 72 -13.02 21.14 22.67
CA LYS A 72 -11.74 21.56 22.06
C LYS A 72 -10.63 20.57 22.35
N GLY A 73 -10.49 20.13 23.60
CA GLY A 73 -9.49 19.11 23.96
C GLY A 73 -9.67 17.81 23.16
N THR A 74 -10.92 17.38 22.94
CA THR A 74 -11.23 16.20 22.13
C THR A 74 -10.89 16.39 20.66
N ILE A 75 -11.18 17.57 20.09
CA ILE A 75 -10.84 17.91 18.70
C ILE A 75 -9.33 17.92 18.50
N VAL A 76 -8.57 18.54 19.42
CA VAL A 76 -7.10 18.59 19.37
C VAL A 76 -6.50 17.18 19.44
N ALA A 77 -6.99 16.33 20.35
CA ALA A 77 -6.53 14.94 20.43
C ALA A 77 -6.81 14.13 19.15
N ASN A 78 -7.97 14.36 18.52
CA ASN A 78 -8.31 13.75 17.23
C ASN A 78 -7.42 14.26 16.09
N LEU A 79 -7.11 15.56 16.07
CA LEU A 79 -6.17 16.15 15.11
C LEU A 79 -4.77 15.56 15.27
N ASP A 80 -4.28 15.39 16.49
CA ASP A 80 -2.97 14.76 16.75
C ASP A 80 -2.92 13.32 16.22
N ARG A 81 -3.98 12.54 16.46
CA ARG A 81 -4.10 11.16 15.93
C ARG A 81 -4.08 11.13 14.40
N ILE A 82 -4.76 12.08 13.76
CA ILE A 82 -4.78 12.23 12.29
C ILE A 82 -3.39 12.61 11.78
N LEU A 83 -2.74 13.59 12.38
CA LEU A 83 -1.39 14.04 11.99
C LEU A 83 -0.37 12.92 12.11
N LEU A 84 -0.42 12.12 13.18
CA LEU A 84 0.43 10.95 13.38
C LEU A 84 0.20 9.90 12.28
N SER A 85 -1.07 9.64 11.94
CA SER A 85 -1.42 8.68 10.88
C SER A 85 -0.91 9.14 9.51
N GLU A 86 -1.02 10.45 9.23
CA GLU A 86 -0.50 11.09 8.02
C GLU A 86 1.04 10.98 7.94
N GLU A 87 1.73 11.20 9.06
CA GLU A 87 3.18 11.04 9.17
C GLU A 87 3.63 9.60 8.87
N ILE A 88 2.98 8.61 9.49
CA ILE A 88 3.25 7.18 9.24
C ILE A 88 3.07 6.85 7.76
N LEU A 89 1.99 7.34 7.15
CA LEU A 89 1.70 7.14 5.73
C LEU A 89 2.79 7.76 4.83
N TRP A 90 3.24 8.97 5.14
CA TRP A 90 4.32 9.61 4.39
C TRP A 90 5.68 8.92 4.58
N ARG A 91 5.95 8.41 5.77
CA ARG A 91 7.14 7.58 6.04
C ARG A 91 7.11 6.30 5.20
N GLN A 92 5.98 5.61 5.13
CA GLN A 92 5.81 4.43 4.29
C GLN A 92 5.99 4.74 2.79
N LYS A 93 5.36 5.82 2.31
CA LYS A 93 5.45 6.23 0.89
C LYS A 93 6.86 6.65 0.48
N SER A 94 7.58 7.34 1.35
CA SER A 94 8.93 7.84 1.06
C SER A 94 10.01 6.75 1.09
N LYS A 95 9.73 5.57 1.68
CA LYS A 95 10.70 4.48 1.88
C LYS A 95 11.98 4.91 2.64
N THR A 96 11.93 6.01 3.39
CA THR A 96 13.07 6.54 4.13
C THR A 96 13.17 5.85 5.49
N LEU A 97 14.22 5.05 5.68
CA LEU A 97 14.45 4.25 6.89
C LEU A 97 14.74 5.09 8.13
N TRP A 98 15.41 6.24 7.99
CA TRP A 98 15.93 7.04 9.10
C TRP A 98 15.62 8.53 8.92
N LEU A 99 14.67 9.05 9.71
CA LEU A 99 14.70 10.43 10.17
C LEU A 99 14.90 10.40 11.68
N LYS A 100 15.81 11.26 12.18
CA LYS A 100 15.90 11.59 13.59
C LYS A 100 14.54 12.16 14.01
N GLU A 101 13.97 11.62 15.07
CA GLU A 101 12.59 11.79 15.58
C GLU A 101 12.08 13.23 15.84
N ASP A 102 12.87 14.26 15.56
CA ASP A 102 12.61 15.61 16.08
C ASP A 102 12.20 16.64 15.02
N ASP A 103 11.86 16.19 13.80
CA ASP A 103 11.36 17.11 12.78
C ASP A 103 10.15 16.49 12.06
N LYS A 104 8.93 16.92 12.45
CA LYS A 104 7.63 16.58 11.82
C LYS A 104 7.50 17.20 10.41
N CYS A 105 8.54 17.06 9.59
CA CYS A 105 8.69 17.78 8.34
C CYS A 105 7.99 17.03 7.18
N LYS A 106 6.65 17.18 7.08
CA LYS A 106 5.88 16.75 5.88
C LYS A 106 6.53 17.25 4.58
N LYS A 107 7.05 18.47 4.59
CA LYS A 107 7.78 19.07 3.46
C LYS A 107 8.98 18.24 3.01
N PHE A 108 9.70 17.61 3.94
CA PHE A 108 10.82 16.73 3.61
C PHE A 108 10.33 15.47 2.90
N PHE A 109 9.33 14.78 3.47
CA PHE A 109 8.77 13.58 2.85
C PHE A 109 8.16 13.85 1.48
N HIS A 110 7.48 14.99 1.31
CA HIS A 110 7.01 15.44 -0.01
C HIS A 110 8.17 15.65 -0.98
N LYS A 111 9.25 16.32 -0.57
CA LYS A 111 10.44 16.52 -1.43
C LYS A 111 11.08 15.20 -1.83
N VAL A 112 11.26 14.26 -0.90
CA VAL A 112 11.84 12.94 -1.17
C VAL A 112 10.94 12.11 -2.08
N ALA A 113 9.63 12.06 -1.81
CA ALA A 113 8.68 11.36 -2.66
C ALA A 113 8.62 11.97 -4.08
N ASN A 114 8.71 13.30 -4.18
CA ASN A 114 8.74 13.99 -5.47
C ASN A 114 10.05 13.74 -6.22
N SER A 115 11.18 13.70 -5.51
CA SER A 115 12.48 13.32 -6.08
C SER A 115 12.48 11.89 -6.59
N HIS A 116 11.93 10.93 -5.82
CA HIS A 116 11.74 9.57 -6.30
C HIS A 116 10.80 9.51 -7.49
N ARG A 117 9.69 10.27 -7.49
CA ARG A 117 8.78 10.31 -8.64
C ARG A 117 9.48 10.82 -9.89
N HIS A 118 10.32 11.85 -9.76
CA HIS A 118 11.09 12.38 -10.88
C HIS A 118 12.17 11.40 -11.35
N ASN A 119 12.99 10.85 -10.44
CA ASN A 119 14.04 9.90 -10.80
C ASN A 119 13.50 8.57 -11.36
N ASN A 120 12.32 8.14 -10.93
CA ASN A 120 11.70 6.90 -11.41
C ASN A 120 10.82 7.13 -12.66
N ALA A 121 10.67 8.37 -13.13
CA ALA A 121 9.98 8.65 -14.37
C ALA A 121 10.87 8.21 -15.54
N ILE A 122 10.33 7.33 -16.39
CA ILE A 122 11.00 6.93 -17.63
C ILE A 122 10.71 8.02 -18.67
N GLU A 123 11.58 9.02 -18.75
CA GLU A 123 11.45 10.13 -19.70
C GLU A 123 11.92 9.77 -21.12
N SER A 124 12.84 8.81 -21.23
CA SER A 124 13.29 8.27 -22.53
C SER A 124 13.84 6.85 -22.41
N LEU A 125 13.82 6.11 -23.51
CA LEU A 125 14.39 4.77 -23.65
C LEU A 125 15.22 4.67 -24.93
N HIS A 126 16.32 3.93 -24.83
CA HIS A 126 17.14 3.60 -26.00
C HIS A 126 16.68 2.27 -26.60
N SER A 127 16.19 2.32 -27.85
CA SER A 127 15.92 1.14 -28.67
C SER A 127 16.97 1.07 -29.77
N GLY A 128 18.08 0.37 -29.50
CA GLY A 128 19.23 0.33 -30.40
C GLY A 128 19.85 1.71 -30.61
N SER A 129 19.78 2.23 -31.85
CA SER A 129 20.28 3.56 -32.21
C SER A 129 19.24 4.69 -32.06
N GLN A 130 17.98 4.37 -31.76
CA GLN A 130 16.90 5.34 -31.63
C GLN A 130 16.62 5.65 -30.16
N VAL A 131 16.43 6.94 -29.85
CA VAL A 131 15.94 7.39 -28.54
C VAL A 131 14.45 7.64 -28.65
N LEU A 132 13.66 6.93 -27.87
CA LEU A 132 12.23 7.13 -27.72
C LEU A 132 12.00 8.07 -26.55
N SER A 133 11.37 9.22 -26.78
CA SER A 133 11.05 10.21 -25.73
C SER A 133 9.57 10.59 -25.70
N PHE A 134 8.76 10.07 -26.64
CA PHE A 134 7.33 10.33 -26.70
C PHE A 134 6.57 9.32 -25.81
N PRO A 135 5.71 9.75 -24.86
CA PRO A 135 5.11 8.84 -23.89
C PRO A 135 4.31 7.66 -24.48
N PRO A 136 3.49 7.85 -25.53
CA PRO A 136 2.82 6.73 -26.22
C PRO A 136 3.78 5.74 -26.89
N GLU A 137 4.91 6.22 -27.43
CA GLU A 137 5.93 5.35 -28.03
C GLU A 137 6.66 4.54 -26.96
N LEU A 138 6.98 5.17 -25.83
CA LEU A 138 7.56 4.51 -24.66
C LEU A 138 6.66 3.40 -24.13
N GLU A 139 5.37 3.69 -23.94
CA GLU A 139 4.40 2.71 -23.45
C GLU A 139 4.29 1.52 -24.41
N ASN A 140 4.08 1.78 -25.71
CA ASN A 140 3.99 0.73 -26.72
C ASN A 140 5.27 -0.10 -26.81
N HIS A 141 6.45 0.54 -26.75
CA HIS A 141 7.73 -0.15 -26.81
C HIS A 141 7.96 -1.05 -25.59
N ILE A 142 7.66 -0.55 -24.38
CA ILE A 142 7.77 -1.33 -23.14
C ILE A 142 6.82 -2.53 -23.17
N VAL A 143 5.55 -2.31 -23.54
CA VAL A 143 4.56 -3.38 -23.63
C VAL A 143 5.02 -4.43 -24.64
N HIS A 144 5.38 -4.01 -25.86
CA HIS A 144 5.83 -4.93 -26.91
C HIS A 144 7.09 -5.72 -26.52
N TYR A 145 8.05 -5.06 -25.86
CA TYR A 145 9.26 -5.72 -25.37
C TYR A 145 8.92 -6.82 -24.36
N TYR A 146 8.11 -6.51 -23.34
CA TYR A 146 7.75 -7.50 -22.32
C TYR A 146 6.79 -8.56 -22.85
N GLU A 147 5.88 -8.24 -23.77
CA GLU A 147 5.07 -9.25 -24.46
C GLU A 147 5.97 -10.23 -25.20
N THR A 148 6.94 -9.75 -25.98
CA THR A 148 7.88 -10.61 -26.71
C THR A 148 8.76 -11.42 -25.76
N PHE A 149 9.28 -10.78 -24.71
CA PHE A 149 10.15 -11.41 -23.71
C PHE A 149 9.44 -12.48 -22.88
N LEU A 150 8.19 -12.24 -22.50
CA LEU A 150 7.37 -13.16 -21.71
C LEU A 150 6.60 -14.17 -22.58
N SER A 151 6.54 -13.97 -23.89
CA SER A 151 5.95 -14.93 -24.83
C SER A 151 6.85 -16.14 -24.97
N GLU A 152 6.25 -17.32 -24.88
CA GLU A 152 6.94 -18.57 -25.15
C GLU A 152 7.15 -18.78 -26.64
N THR A 153 8.40 -19.02 -27.04
CA THR A 153 8.76 -19.40 -28.41
C THR A 153 8.56 -20.88 -28.69
N VAL A 154 8.30 -21.69 -27.67
CA VAL A 154 8.14 -23.15 -27.77
C VAL A 154 6.66 -23.50 -27.82
N SER A 155 6.21 -24.05 -28.94
CA SER A 155 4.81 -24.42 -29.19
C SER A 155 4.30 -25.59 -28.33
N TRP A 156 5.22 -26.34 -27.71
CA TRP A 156 4.89 -27.52 -26.90
C TRP A 156 5.55 -27.44 -25.53
N ARG A 157 4.73 -27.49 -24.48
CA ARG A 157 5.13 -27.73 -23.10
C ARG A 157 4.36 -28.92 -22.54
N LEU A 158 5.06 -29.78 -21.80
CA LEU A 158 4.43 -30.71 -20.87
C LEU A 158 3.66 -29.89 -19.83
N LYS A 159 2.33 -29.92 -19.92
CA LYS A 159 1.48 -29.41 -18.86
C LYS A 159 1.58 -30.38 -17.69
N LEU A 160 2.14 -29.93 -16.56
CA LEU A 160 2.22 -30.73 -15.33
C LEU A 160 0.82 -31.05 -14.74
N ASP A 161 -0.26 -30.53 -15.35
CA ASP A 161 -1.66 -30.72 -14.96
C ASP A 161 -2.10 -32.20 -14.87
N ALA A 162 -1.40 -33.12 -15.55
CA ALA A 162 -1.69 -34.56 -15.53
C ALA A 162 -0.75 -35.38 -14.61
N LEU A 163 0.20 -34.73 -13.93
CA LEU A 163 1.13 -35.39 -13.02
C LEU A 163 0.61 -35.25 -11.58
N SER A 164 0.38 -36.40 -10.93
CA SER A 164 0.18 -36.47 -9.49
C SER A 164 1.51 -36.19 -8.80
N PHE A 165 1.71 -34.96 -8.32
CA PHE A 165 2.78 -34.70 -7.35
C PHE A 165 2.40 -35.33 -6.02
N GLU A 166 3.37 -35.95 -5.33
CA GLU A 166 3.19 -36.28 -3.93
C GLU A 166 2.97 -34.97 -3.16
N ALA A 167 1.72 -34.75 -2.76
CA ALA A 167 1.39 -33.68 -1.85
C ALA A 167 1.85 -34.08 -0.45
N ILE A 168 2.43 -33.11 0.26
CA ILE A 168 2.79 -33.27 1.66
C ILE A 168 1.52 -33.63 2.43
N ASP A 169 1.61 -34.62 3.32
CA ASP A 169 0.47 -35.07 4.09
C ASP A 169 -0.05 -33.97 5.02
N SER A 170 -1.33 -34.05 5.39
CA SER A 170 -1.98 -33.03 6.21
C SER A 170 -1.35 -32.85 7.60
N GLN A 171 -0.66 -33.86 8.13
CA GLN A 171 0.06 -33.78 9.40
C GLN A 171 1.33 -32.96 9.22
N THR A 172 2.13 -33.24 8.20
CA THR A 172 3.37 -32.51 7.92
C THR A 172 3.08 -31.05 7.54
N VAL A 173 1.99 -30.76 6.82
CA VAL A 173 1.54 -29.37 6.58
C VAL A 173 1.22 -28.66 7.90
N SER A 174 0.49 -29.33 8.80
CA SER A 174 0.16 -28.75 10.11
C SER A 174 1.39 -28.52 10.98
N VAL A 175 2.43 -29.34 10.84
CA VAL A 175 3.71 -29.15 11.54
C VAL A 175 4.49 -27.97 10.95
N LEU A 176 4.46 -27.77 9.63
CA LEU A 176 5.13 -26.63 8.98
C LEU A 176 4.42 -25.29 9.23
N ASP A 177 3.10 -25.30 9.38
CA ASP A 177 2.30 -24.08 9.65
C ASP A 177 2.28 -23.68 11.14
N ARG A 178 2.87 -24.50 12.03
CA ARG A 178 2.91 -24.20 13.47
C ARG A 178 3.94 -23.10 13.78
N PRO A 179 3.76 -22.32 14.85
CA PRO A 179 4.78 -21.38 15.31
C PRO A 179 6.09 -22.11 15.65
N PHE A 180 7.24 -21.50 15.34
CA PHE A 180 8.54 -22.03 15.70
C PHE A 180 8.69 -22.17 17.22
N ASP A 181 9.22 -23.31 17.66
CA ASP A 181 9.59 -23.50 19.07
C ASP A 181 10.98 -22.91 19.35
N GLU A 182 11.24 -22.54 20.61
CA GLU A 182 12.54 -22.03 21.04
C GLU A 182 13.69 -23.00 20.67
N GLU A 183 13.46 -24.31 20.76
CA GLU A 183 14.45 -25.33 20.40
C GLU A 183 14.82 -25.37 18.90
N GLU A 184 13.94 -24.90 18.01
CA GLU A 184 14.21 -24.80 16.56
C GLU A 184 15.04 -23.56 16.21
N ILE A 185 15.02 -22.52 17.06
CA ILE A 185 15.70 -21.25 16.85
C ILE A 185 17.16 -21.30 17.33
N TYR A 186 17.46 -22.12 18.34
CA TYR A 186 18.79 -22.22 18.96
C TYR A 186 19.73 -23.28 18.32
N LYS A 187 19.56 -23.57 17.02
CA LYS A 187 20.48 -24.44 16.26
C LYS A 187 21.33 -23.69 15.26
#